data_AF-A0A0B7NFC9-F1
#
_entry.id   AF-A0A0B7NFC9-F1
#
_cell.length_a   1.000
_cell.length_b   1.000
_cell.length_c   1.000
_cell.angle_alpha   90.00
_cell.angle_beta   90.00
_cell.angle_gamma   90.00
#
_symmetry.space_group_name_H-M   'P 1'
#
loop_
_entity.id
_entity.type
_entity.pdbx_description
1 polymer ?
#
loop_
_entity_poly.entity_id
_entity_poly.type
_entity_poly.pdbx_seq_one_letter_code
_entity_poly.pdbx_strand_id
1 'polypeptide(L)'
;MQHTDIEDDVWADSDDEELARYQKKLAENEWERLQEDHGNTGYKEGVVEGKEVNMQRGFDRGYLEGFVIGKAIGKLRGMVSCQIIYYRQMLKNEAAAKDLDVLFDEIDKIEVNNVYSADYFRDDATKTEDYVAPETFVQNLEDKVNSTLQHMSEKYSC
;
A
#
# COMPACT_ATOMS: atom_id res chain seq x y z
N MET A 1 81.95 23.57 -45.44
CA MET A 1 82.16 22.38 -44.59
C MET A 1 80.88 22.19 -43.80
N GLN A 2 80.34 20.98 -43.92
CA GLN A 2 79.22 20.42 -43.17
C GLN A 2 79.34 20.66 -41.67
N HIS A 3 78.22 20.87 -40.98
CA HIS A 3 77.76 19.92 -39.96
C HIS A 3 76.27 20.20 -39.67
N THR A 4 75.46 19.24 -40.08
CA THR A 4 74.05 19.10 -39.72
C THR A 4 73.99 18.45 -38.35
N ASP A 5 73.88 19.24 -37.30
CA ASP A 5 73.49 18.74 -35.97
C ASP A 5 72.05 19.18 -35.73
N ILE A 6 71.15 18.61 -36.53
CA ILE A 6 69.81 18.29 -36.04
C ILE A 6 70.10 17.17 -35.06
N GLU A 7 70.33 17.55 -33.80
CA GLU A 7 70.30 16.60 -32.71
C GLU A 7 68.91 15.93 -32.79
N ASP A 8 68.90 14.69 -33.26
CA ASP A 8 67.82 13.74 -33.00
C ASP A 8 67.58 13.79 -31.49
N ASP A 9 66.60 14.57 -31.06
CA ASP A 9 66.09 14.49 -29.70
C ASP A 9 65.29 13.18 -29.61
N VAL A 10 66.05 12.10 -29.43
CA VAL A 10 65.58 10.71 -29.27
C VAL A 10 64.56 10.59 -28.13
N TRP A 11 64.43 11.60 -27.27
CA TRP A 11 63.62 11.58 -26.06
C TRP A 11 62.35 12.43 -26.12
N ALA A 12 62.14 13.27 -27.14
CA ALA A 12 60.97 14.16 -27.20
C ALA A 12 59.71 13.55 -27.83
N ASP A 13 59.82 12.45 -28.59
CA ASP A 13 58.70 11.89 -29.37
C ASP A 13 58.19 10.54 -28.82
N SER A 14 58.98 9.80 -28.03
CA SER A 14 58.55 8.48 -27.53
C SER A 14 57.74 8.53 -26.24
N ASP A 15 58.03 9.47 -25.33
CA ASP A 15 57.35 9.58 -24.03
C ASP A 15 55.91 10.12 -24.18
N ASP A 16 55.67 11.04 -25.13
CA ASP A 16 54.35 11.64 -25.35
C ASP A 16 53.36 10.65 -26.00
N GLU A 17 53.82 9.81 -26.93
CA GLU A 17 53.02 8.71 -27.48
C GLU A 17 52.72 7.61 -26.44
N GLU A 18 53.69 7.28 -25.58
CA GLU A 18 53.50 6.28 -24.52
C GLU A 18 52.49 6.77 -23.47
N LEU A 19 52.59 8.03 -23.05
CA LEU A 19 51.64 8.70 -22.16
C LEU A 19 50.23 8.74 -22.77
N ALA A 20 50.09 9.11 -24.04
CA ALA A 20 48.80 9.12 -24.73
C ALA A 20 48.17 7.71 -24.80
N ARG A 21 48.98 6.68 -25.05
CA ARG A 21 48.52 5.27 -25.05
C ARG A 21 48.13 4.81 -23.65
N TYR A 22 48.85 5.21 -22.61
CA TYR A 22 48.53 4.89 -21.22
C TYR A 22 47.21 5.55 -20.79
N GLN A 23 47.04 6.84 -21.09
CA GLN A 23 45.80 7.58 -20.80
C GLN A 23 44.61 6.99 -21.55
N LYS A 24 44.78 6.59 -22.82
CA LYS A 24 43.73 5.93 -23.59
C LYS A 24 43.31 4.60 -22.96
N LYS A 25 44.27 3.75 -22.56
CA LYS A 25 43.98 2.49 -21.87
C LYS A 25 43.30 2.70 -20.52
N LEU A 26 43.72 3.72 -19.76
CA LEU A 26 43.09 4.07 -18.49
C LEU A 26 41.63 4.49 -18.72
N ALA A 27 41.38 5.35 -19.71
CA ALA A 27 40.04 5.79 -20.07
C ALA A 27 39.15 4.63 -20.56
N GLU A 28 39.70 3.69 -21.34
CA GLU A 28 38.98 2.48 -21.77
C GLU A 28 38.59 1.59 -20.56
N ASN A 29 39.51 1.36 -19.64
CA ASN A 29 39.23 0.58 -18.43
C ASN A 29 38.21 1.26 -17.50
N GLU A 30 38.33 2.58 -17.34
CA GLU A 30 37.36 3.37 -16.57
C GLU A 30 35.97 3.35 -17.23
N TRP A 31 35.93 3.42 -18.56
CA TRP A 31 34.69 3.32 -19.32
C TRP A 31 34.03 1.94 -19.17
N GLU A 32 34.81 0.86 -19.28
CA GLU A 32 34.31 -0.50 -19.07
C GLU A 32 33.75 -0.69 -17.66
N ARG A 33 34.49 -0.25 -16.64
CA ARG A 33 34.03 -0.29 -15.25
C ARG A 33 32.75 0.51 -15.05
N LEU A 34 32.69 1.73 -15.57
CA LEU A 34 31.52 2.59 -15.45
C LEU A 34 30.30 1.92 -16.14
N GLN A 35 30.51 1.30 -17.29
CA GLN A 35 29.45 0.58 -18.01
C GLN A 35 28.95 -0.65 -17.24
N GLU A 36 29.85 -1.42 -16.61
CA GLU A 36 29.47 -2.53 -15.73
C GLU A 36 28.71 -2.05 -14.48
N ASP A 37 29.19 -0.99 -13.84
CA ASP A 37 28.56 -0.39 -12.65
C ASP A 37 27.16 0.13 -12.98
N HIS A 38 26.98 0.81 -14.12
CA HIS A 38 25.67 1.26 -14.59
C HIS A 38 24.74 0.10 -14.98
N GLY A 39 25.25 -0.94 -15.63
CA GLY A 39 24.46 -2.12 -15.98
C GLY A 39 23.96 -2.87 -14.74
N ASN A 40 24.84 -3.07 -13.75
CA ASN A 40 24.50 -3.72 -12.49
C ASN A 40 23.53 -2.89 -11.65
N THR A 41 23.74 -1.57 -11.60
CA THR A 41 22.86 -0.65 -10.86
C THR A 41 21.49 -0.58 -11.53
N GLY A 42 21.43 -0.39 -12.85
CA GLY A 42 20.18 -0.34 -13.61
C GLY A 42 19.38 -1.64 -13.53
N TYR A 43 20.03 -2.80 -13.55
CA TYR A 43 19.34 -4.08 -13.34
C TYR A 43 18.72 -4.19 -11.94
N LYS A 44 19.46 -3.82 -10.89
CA LYS A 44 18.95 -3.82 -9.52
C LYS A 44 17.77 -2.85 -9.37
N GLU A 45 17.92 -1.64 -9.90
CA GLU A 45 16.87 -0.62 -9.88
C GLU A 45 15.63 -1.09 -10.63
N GLY A 46 15.77 -1.65 -11.84
CA GLY A 46 14.63 -2.17 -12.60
C GLY A 46 13.89 -3.32 -11.90
N VAL A 47 14.61 -4.20 -11.18
CA VAL A 47 13.99 -5.25 -10.37
C VAL A 47 13.24 -4.67 -9.17
N VAL A 48 13.79 -3.62 -8.52
CA VAL A 48 13.15 -2.95 -7.39
C VAL A 48 11.91 -2.19 -7.85
N GLU A 49 12.03 -1.38 -8.90
CA GLU A 49 10.94 -0.59 -9.47
C GLU A 49 9.80 -1.50 -9.94
N GLY A 50 10.11 -2.60 -10.64
CA GLY A 50 9.10 -3.56 -11.08
C GLY A 50 8.31 -4.19 -9.92
N LYS A 51 8.99 -4.50 -8.80
CA LYS A 51 8.33 -5.00 -7.58
C LYS A 51 7.47 -3.93 -6.92
N GLU A 52 7.98 -2.71 -6.83
CA GLU A 52 7.28 -1.58 -6.22
C GLU A 52 6.01 -1.21 -6.99
N VAL A 53 6.09 -1.12 -8.32
CA VAL A 53 4.92 -0.84 -9.18
C VAL A 53 3.84 -1.91 -9.01
N ASN A 54 4.22 -3.19 -8.94
CA ASN A 54 3.25 -4.26 -8.75
C ASN A 54 2.64 -4.24 -7.34
N MET A 55 3.44 -3.99 -6.31
CA MET A 55 3.00 -3.85 -4.93
C MET A 55 2.03 -2.66 -4.78
N GLN A 56 2.36 -1.51 -5.36
CA GLN A 56 1.54 -0.31 -5.28
C GLN A 56 0.16 -0.53 -5.94
N ARG A 57 0.11 -1.21 -7.08
CA ARG A 57 -1.17 -1.58 -7.72
C ARG A 57 -2.05 -2.45 -6.82
N GLY A 58 -1.45 -3.41 -6.12
CA GLY A 58 -2.15 -4.24 -5.15
C GLY A 58 -2.67 -3.42 -3.96
N PHE A 59 -1.84 -2.51 -3.45
CA PHE A 59 -2.22 -1.60 -2.37
C PHE A 59 -3.36 -0.67 -2.77
N ASP A 60 -3.27 0.00 -3.92
CA ASP A 60 -4.28 0.97 -4.37
C ASP A 60 -5.65 0.31 -4.51
N ARG A 61 -5.68 -0.93 -5.06
CA ARG A 61 -6.91 -1.72 -5.13
C ARG A 61 -7.47 -2.05 -3.75
N GLY A 62 -6.64 -2.62 -2.88
CA GLY A 62 -7.06 -2.98 -1.53
C GLY A 62 -7.47 -1.75 -0.69
N TYR A 63 -6.85 -0.60 -0.93
CA TYR A 63 -7.19 0.66 -0.29
C TYR A 63 -8.57 1.16 -0.72
N LEU A 64 -8.88 1.14 -2.02
CA LEU A 64 -10.20 1.54 -2.52
C LEU A 64 -11.31 0.65 -1.95
N GLU A 65 -11.12 -0.67 -2.02
CA GLU A 65 -12.06 -1.67 -1.51
C GLU A 65 -12.22 -1.53 0.02
N GLY A 66 -11.12 -1.44 0.75
CA GLY A 66 -11.08 -1.24 2.21
C GLY A 66 -11.69 0.07 2.67
N PHE A 67 -11.47 1.16 1.92
CA PHE A 67 -11.98 2.48 2.27
C PHE A 67 -13.51 2.53 2.21
N VAL A 68 -14.12 1.94 1.17
CA VAL A 68 -15.59 1.91 1.02
C VAL A 68 -16.21 1.19 2.22
N ILE A 69 -15.65 0.05 2.61
CA ILE A 69 -16.18 -0.78 3.70
C ILE A 69 -15.92 -0.15 5.06
N GLY A 70 -14.68 0.31 5.30
CA GLY A 70 -14.32 1.01 6.54
C GLY A 70 -15.17 2.26 6.76
N LYS A 71 -15.48 3.00 5.68
CA LYS A 71 -16.39 4.15 5.74
C LYS A 71 -17.82 3.75 6.11
N ALA A 72 -18.34 2.65 5.57
CA ALA A 72 -19.68 2.16 5.89
C ALA A 72 -19.79 1.73 7.36
N ILE A 73 -18.83 0.93 7.85
CA ILE A 73 -18.78 0.51 9.26
C ILE A 73 -18.63 1.72 10.18
N GLY A 74 -17.74 2.66 9.83
CA GLY A 74 -17.56 3.91 10.58
C GLY A 74 -18.83 4.76 10.67
N LYS A 75 -19.62 4.82 9.58
CA LYS A 75 -20.92 5.50 9.56
C LYS A 75 -21.90 4.82 10.52
N LEU A 76 -22.01 3.49 10.50
CA LEU A 76 -22.89 2.74 11.39
C LEU A 76 -22.50 2.90 12.85
N ARG A 77 -21.20 2.85 13.15
CA ARG A 77 -20.67 3.14 14.48
C ARG A 77 -21.09 4.53 14.96
N GLY A 78 -20.93 5.55 14.11
CA GLY A 78 -21.33 6.92 14.41
C GLY A 78 -22.83 7.08 14.64
N MET A 79 -23.67 6.39 13.86
CA MET A 79 -25.12 6.38 14.04
C MET A 79 -25.51 5.80 15.41
N VAL A 80 -24.96 4.65 15.78
CA VAL A 80 -25.24 4.01 17.07
C VAL A 80 -24.76 4.89 18.23
N SER A 81 -23.55 5.47 18.15
CA SER A 81 -23.05 6.40 19.17
C SER A 81 -23.96 7.62 19.34
N CYS A 82 -24.46 8.20 18.25
CA CYS A 82 -25.37 9.34 18.31
C CYS A 82 -26.68 8.97 19.03
N GLN A 83 -27.22 7.77 18.76
CA GLN A 83 -28.42 7.28 19.42
C GLN A 83 -28.18 7.03 20.92
N ILE A 84 -27.04 6.45 21.31
CA ILE A 84 -26.68 6.28 22.72
C ILE A 84 -26.69 7.64 23.45
N ILE A 85 -26.06 8.66 22.85
CA ILE A 85 -26.01 10.01 23.43
C ILE A 85 -27.43 10.58 23.55
N TYR A 86 -28.27 10.41 22.52
CA TYR A 86 -29.65 10.87 22.53
C TYR A 86 -30.48 10.23 23.66
N TYR A 87 -30.43 8.90 23.82
CA TYR A 87 -31.17 8.20 24.87
C TYR A 87 -30.67 8.54 26.28
N ARG A 88 -29.36 8.72 26.47
CA ARG A 88 -28.79 9.14 27.77
C ARG A 88 -29.13 10.58 28.13
N GLN A 89 -28.92 11.51 27.20
CA GLN A 89 -29.01 12.95 27.50
C GLN A 89 -30.44 13.49 27.42
N MET A 90 -31.20 13.09 26.39
CA MET A 90 -32.53 13.66 26.13
C MET A 90 -33.62 12.88 26.87
N LEU A 91 -33.64 11.56 26.70
CA LEU A 91 -34.68 10.69 27.26
C LEU A 91 -34.37 10.20 28.67
N LYS A 92 -33.12 10.38 29.15
CA LYS A 92 -32.62 9.88 30.45
C LYS A 92 -32.93 8.40 30.68
N ASN A 93 -32.98 7.62 29.60
CA ASN A 93 -33.32 6.21 29.63
C ASN A 93 -32.04 5.38 29.58
N GLU A 94 -31.55 5.04 30.77
CA GLU A 94 -30.30 4.30 30.93
C GLU A 94 -30.40 2.84 30.43
N ALA A 95 -31.60 2.24 30.46
CA ALA A 95 -31.80 0.89 29.96
C ALA A 95 -31.63 0.84 28.44
N ALA A 96 -32.20 1.82 27.72
CA ALA A 96 -32.07 1.89 26.28
C ALA A 96 -30.62 2.12 25.83
N ALA A 97 -29.89 2.95 26.59
CA ALA A 97 -28.49 3.22 26.33
C ALA A 97 -27.62 1.97 26.47
N LYS A 98 -27.85 1.15 27.50
CA LYS A 98 -27.11 -0.10 27.73
C LYS A 98 -27.31 -1.13 26.61
N ASP A 99 -28.54 -1.29 26.13
CA ASP A 99 -28.83 -2.19 25.01
C ASP A 99 -28.07 -1.75 23.73
N LEU A 100 -27.95 -0.44 23.50
CA LEU A 100 -27.17 0.12 22.38
C LEU A 100 -25.65 0.07 22.62
N ASP A 101 -25.17 0.16 23.86
CA ASP A 101 -23.75 -0.02 24.18
C ASP A 101 -23.27 -1.43 23.79
N VAL A 102 -24.10 -2.46 24.00
CA VAL A 102 -23.79 -3.83 23.56
C VAL A 102 -23.62 -3.91 22.05
N LEU A 103 -24.54 -3.28 21.29
CA LEU A 103 -24.44 -3.20 19.83
C LEU A 103 -23.18 -2.43 19.40
N PHE A 104 -22.85 -1.35 20.10
CA PHE A 104 -21.65 -0.57 19.82
C PHE A 104 -20.37 -1.40 20.04
N ASP A 105 -20.28 -2.13 21.15
CA ASP A 105 -19.15 -3.02 21.44
C ASP A 105 -19.04 -4.16 20.42
N GLU A 106 -20.15 -4.67 19.90
CA GLU A 106 -20.14 -5.65 18.80
C GLU A 106 -19.54 -5.07 17.52
N ILE A 107 -19.91 -3.83 17.16
CA ILE A 107 -19.36 -3.13 15.98
C ILE A 107 -17.88 -2.80 16.18
N ASP A 108 -17.47 -2.43 17.40
CA ASP A 108 -16.08 -2.09 17.72
C ASP A 108 -15.13 -3.29 17.65
N LYS A 109 -15.64 -4.50 17.93
CA LYS A 109 -14.90 -5.77 17.82
C LYS A 109 -14.74 -6.27 16.39
N ILE A 110 -15.28 -5.58 15.39
CA ILE A 110 -15.15 -6.01 13.98
C ILE A 110 -13.73 -5.71 13.50
N GLU A 111 -12.95 -6.77 13.36
CA GLU A 111 -11.61 -6.72 12.78
C GLU A 111 -11.62 -7.03 11.28
N VAL A 112 -10.48 -6.79 10.62
CA VAL A 112 -10.28 -7.06 9.20
C VAL A 112 -10.60 -8.52 8.83
N ASN A 113 -10.26 -9.47 9.71
CA ASN A 113 -10.51 -10.90 9.48
C ASN A 113 -12.00 -11.27 9.44
N ASN A 114 -12.86 -10.46 10.07
CA ASN A 114 -14.31 -10.67 10.05
C ASN A 114 -14.93 -10.19 8.72
N VAL A 115 -14.27 -9.22 8.07
CA VAL A 115 -14.74 -8.59 6.83
C VAL A 115 -14.14 -9.29 5.61
N TYR A 116 -12.83 -9.57 5.65
CA TYR A 116 -12.08 -10.18 4.57
C TYR A 116 -11.62 -11.58 4.97
N SER A 117 -12.33 -12.60 4.51
CA SER A 117 -11.90 -13.98 4.66
C SER A 117 -10.71 -14.29 3.74
N ALA A 118 -9.94 -15.35 4.04
CA ALA A 118 -8.83 -15.77 3.18
C ALA A 118 -9.28 -16.10 1.74
N ASP A 119 -10.54 -16.50 1.57
CA ASP A 119 -11.16 -16.78 0.28
C ASP A 119 -11.42 -15.51 -0.55
N TYR A 120 -11.40 -14.33 0.06
CA TYR A 120 -11.46 -13.05 -0.66
C TYR A 120 -10.30 -12.89 -1.66
N PHE A 121 -9.11 -13.34 -1.26
CA PHE A 121 -7.89 -13.19 -2.06
C PHE A 121 -7.70 -14.32 -3.09
N ARG A 122 -8.62 -15.28 -3.14
CA ARG A 122 -8.57 -16.40 -4.07
C ARG A 122 -9.34 -16.07 -5.35
N ASP A 123 -8.94 -16.70 -6.45
CA ASP A 123 -9.67 -16.62 -7.71
C ASP A 123 -11.10 -17.13 -7.55
N ASP A 124 -12.04 -16.51 -8.27
CA ASP A 124 -13.48 -16.79 -8.18
C ASP A 124 -13.83 -18.28 -8.34
N ALA A 125 -13.02 -19.04 -9.11
CA ALA A 125 -13.21 -20.47 -9.33
C ALA A 125 -12.86 -21.36 -8.12
N THR A 126 -12.21 -20.80 -7.09
CA THR A 126 -11.69 -21.55 -5.91
C THR A 126 -12.30 -21.09 -4.59
N LYS A 127 -13.34 -20.24 -4.64
CA LYS A 127 -14.07 -19.78 -3.48
C LYS A 127 -14.91 -20.92 -2.91
N THR A 128 -14.94 -21.01 -1.58
CA THR A 128 -15.78 -21.98 -0.86
C THR A 128 -17.26 -21.58 -0.99
N GLU A 129 -18.18 -22.55 -0.91
CA GLU A 129 -19.61 -22.28 -1.00
C GLU A 129 -20.11 -21.38 0.15
N ASP A 130 -19.43 -21.40 1.30
CA ASP A 130 -19.74 -20.60 2.49
C ASP A 130 -19.17 -19.17 2.45
N TYR A 131 -18.57 -18.75 1.34
CA TYR A 131 -17.95 -17.44 1.22
C TYR A 131 -18.98 -16.31 1.22
N VAL A 132 -18.80 -15.37 2.16
CA VAL A 132 -19.57 -14.12 2.22
C VAL A 132 -18.71 -12.98 1.69
N ALA A 133 -19.21 -12.27 0.68
CA ALA A 133 -18.56 -11.10 0.15
C ALA A 133 -18.55 -9.96 1.20
N PRO A 134 -17.49 -9.13 1.24
CA PRO A 134 -17.43 -8.01 2.18
C PRO A 134 -18.60 -7.03 2.04
N GLU A 135 -19.13 -6.83 0.83
CA GLU A 135 -20.29 -5.98 0.57
C GLU A 135 -21.58 -6.53 1.21
N THR A 136 -21.80 -7.84 1.09
CA THR A 136 -22.98 -8.48 1.70
C THR A 136 -22.85 -8.55 3.21
N PHE A 137 -21.63 -8.68 3.74
CA PHE A 137 -21.36 -8.55 5.17
C PHE A 137 -21.78 -7.16 5.69
N VAL A 138 -21.41 -6.09 4.98
CA VAL A 138 -21.83 -4.72 5.34
C VAL A 138 -23.33 -4.56 5.28
N GLN A 139 -24.00 -5.08 4.24
CA GLN A 139 -25.47 -5.03 4.14
C GLN A 139 -26.15 -5.73 5.31
N ASN A 140 -25.69 -6.94 5.66
CA ASN A 140 -26.21 -7.67 6.82
C ASN A 140 -26.02 -6.88 8.13
N LEU A 141 -24.91 -6.16 8.26
CA LEU A 141 -24.64 -5.29 9.40
C LEU A 141 -25.60 -4.09 9.40
N GLU A 142 -25.79 -3.43 8.26
CA GLU A 142 -26.74 -2.32 8.10
C GLU A 142 -28.15 -2.76 8.50
N ASP A 143 -28.60 -3.93 8.04
CA ASP A 143 -29.91 -4.48 8.36
C ASP A 143 -30.05 -4.80 9.86
N LYS A 144 -29.01 -5.34 10.48
CA LYS A 144 -28.97 -5.60 11.92
C LYS A 144 -29.05 -4.30 12.74
N VAL A 145 -28.31 -3.26 12.34
CA VAL A 145 -28.36 -1.95 13.01
C VAL A 145 -29.73 -1.30 12.82
N ASN A 146 -30.29 -1.34 11.61
CA ASN A 146 -31.59 -0.74 11.34
C ASN A 146 -32.72 -1.45 12.11
N SER A 147 -32.71 -2.78 12.15
CA SER A 147 -33.71 -3.57 12.90
C SER A 147 -33.61 -3.35 14.41
N THR A 148 -32.41 -3.27 14.98
CA THR A 148 -32.22 -2.95 16.40
C THR A 148 -32.69 -1.53 16.71
N LEU A 149 -32.36 -0.55 15.86
CA LEU A 149 -32.84 0.83 16.04
C LEU A 149 -34.37 0.93 15.93
N GLN A 150 -35.00 0.20 15.01
CA GLN A 150 -36.46 0.14 14.90
C GLN A 150 -37.07 -0.47 16.17
N HIS A 151 -36.58 -1.63 16.61
CA HIS A 151 -37.06 -2.27 17.84
C HIS A 151 -36.91 -1.36 19.06
N MET A 152 -35.81 -0.61 19.16
CA MET A 152 -35.60 0.38 20.23
C MET A 152 -36.58 1.54 20.12
N SER A 153 -36.83 2.05 18.90
CA SER A 153 -37.82 3.10 18.68
C SER A 153 -39.22 2.63 19.08
N GLU A 154 -39.62 1.41 18.75
CA GLU A 154 -40.94 0.86 19.11
C GLU A 154 -41.08 0.62 20.62
N LYS A 155 -40.03 0.08 21.25
CA LYS A 155 -40.00 -0.21 22.70
C LYS A 155 -40.03 1.06 23.55
N TYR A 156 -39.47 2.16 23.06
CA TYR A 156 -39.35 3.42 23.80
C TYR A 156 -40.12 4.60 23.19
N SER A 157 -40.91 4.35 22.14
CA SER A 157 -41.92 5.29 21.63
C SER A 157 -43.10 5.29 22.60
N CYS A 158 -43.03 6.16 23.61
CA CYS A 158 -44.21 6.62 24.33
C CYS A 158 -45.03 7.59 23.47
#